data_AF-A0AAU5V697-F1
#
_entry.id   AF-A0AAU5V697-F1
#
_cell.length_a   1.000
_cell.length_b   1.000
_cell.length_c   1.000
_cell.angle_alpha   90.00
_cell.angle_beta   90.00
_cell.angle_gamma   90.00
#
_symmetry.space_group_name_H-M   'P 1'
#
loop_
_entity.id
_entity.type
_entity.pdbx_description
1 polymer ?
#
loop_
_entity_poly.entity_id
_entity_poly.type
_entity_poly.pdbx_seq_one_letter_code
_entity_poly.pdbx_strand_id
1 'polypeptide(L)' 'MTSANAAPGSIEYAWHAHVSMPGQGPAFAHGTVTVPIAYCSDRVTREVAAWLRSQGSTVQLADIHLILAPNAGKAV' A
#
# COMPACT_ATOMS: atom_id res chain seq x y z
N MET A 1 -23.70 -23.94 16.44
CA MET A 1 -24.06 -23.83 15.01
C MET A 1 -23.25 -22.68 14.43
N THR A 2 -22.63 -22.91 13.28
CA THR A 2 -21.41 -22.29 12.77
C THR A 2 -21.56 -20.80 12.45
N SER A 3 -20.79 -19.93 13.10
CA SER A 3 -20.59 -18.55 12.62
C SER A 3 -19.92 -18.61 11.27
N ALA A 4 -20.60 -18.14 10.23
CA ALA A 4 -19.96 -17.84 8.95
C ALA A 4 -18.98 -16.69 9.19
N ASN A 5 -17.70 -17.01 9.39
CA ASN A 5 -16.65 -16.02 9.22
C ASN A 5 -16.68 -15.64 7.75
N ALA A 6 -17.37 -14.53 7.44
CA ALA A 6 -17.26 -13.90 6.13
C ALA A 6 -15.76 -13.79 5.82
N ALA A 7 -15.35 -14.29 4.66
CA ALA A 7 -13.97 -14.13 4.22
C ALA A 7 -13.62 -12.64 4.37
N PRO A 8 -12.51 -12.28 5.04
CA PRO A 8 -12.18 -10.89 5.26
C PRO A 8 -12.07 -10.22 3.88
N GLY A 9 -12.95 -9.24 3.62
CA GLY A 9 -12.91 -8.48 2.36
C GLY A 9 -11.54 -7.86 2.17
N SER A 10 -11.13 -7.63 0.93
CA SER A 10 -9.90 -6.92 0.60
C SER A 10 -10.20 -5.50 0.14
N ILE A 11 -9.29 -4.58 0.45
CA ILE A 11 -9.25 -3.23 -0.10
C ILE A 11 -8.01 -3.11 -0.97
N GLU A 12 -8.17 -2.50 -2.13
CA GLU A 12 -7.07 -2.09 -3.00
C GLU A 12 -6.74 -0.61 -2.74
N TYR A 13 -5.46 -0.34 -2.50
CA TYR A 13 -4.89 1.01 -2.45
C TYR A 13 -3.96 1.20 -3.63
N ALA A 14 -4.16 2.28 -4.39
CA ALA A 14 -3.08 2.84 -5.21
C ALA A 14 -2.16 3.66 -4.31
N TRP A 15 -0.86 3.69 -4.60
CA TRP A 15 0.11 4.44 -3.82
C TRP A 15 1.16 5.09 -4.69
N HIS A 16 1.64 6.26 -4.24
CA HIS A 16 2.63 7.09 -4.91
C HIS A 16 3.66 7.52 -3.86
N ALA A 17 4.94 7.54 -4.20
CA ALA A 17 6.00 7.88 -3.28
C ALA A 17 7.18 8.61 -3.95
N HIS A 18 7.70 9.64 -3.29
CA HIS A 18 9.03 10.16 -3.59
C HIS A 18 10.08 9.33 -2.85
N VAL A 19 11.06 8.80 -3.59
CA VAL A 19 12.11 7.93 -3.05
C VAL A 19 13.48 8.45 -3.47
N SER A 20 14.52 8.06 -2.75
CA SER A 20 15.91 8.24 -3.18
C SER A 20 16.55 6.90 -3.46
N MET A 21 17.09 6.73 -4.66
CA MET A 21 17.78 5.53 -5.10
C MET A 21 19.31 5.73 -5.00
N PRO A 22 20.06 4.79 -4.38
CA PRO A 22 21.51 4.86 -4.33
C PRO A 22 22.12 4.99 -5.72
N GLY A 23 22.96 6.01 -5.94
CA GLY A 23 23.62 6.25 -7.22
C GLY A 23 22.75 6.86 -8.33
N GLN A 24 21.45 7.02 -8.12
CA GLN A 24 20.52 7.64 -9.08
C GLN A 24 19.89 8.95 -8.55
N GLY A 25 19.78 9.10 -7.23
CA GLY A 25 19.20 10.28 -6.61
C GLY A 25 17.67 10.18 -6.46
N PRO A 26 16.96 11.32 -6.37
CA PRO A 26 15.52 11.35 -6.18
C PRO A 26 14.76 10.76 -7.38
N ALA A 27 13.77 9.93 -7.09
CA ALA A 27 12.90 9.28 -8.06
C ALA A 27 11.45 9.28 -7.56
N PHE A 28 10.53 9.06 -8.49
CA PHE A 28 9.11 8.89 -8.21
C PHE A 28 8.71 7.44 -8.45
N ALA A 29 8.02 6.83 -7.48
CA ALA A 29 7.54 5.46 -7.53
C ALA A 29 6.02 5.42 -7.32
N HIS A 30 5.34 4.47 -7.95
CA HIS A 30 3.92 4.26 -7.74
C HIS A 30 3.56 2.78 -7.94
N GLY A 31 2.41 2.38 -7.43
CA GLY A 31 1.92 1.01 -7.55
C GLY A 31 0.53 0.82 -6.94
N THR A 32 0.11 -0.44 -6.84
CA THR A 32 -1.10 -0.84 -6.12
C THR A 32 -0.76 -1.89 -5.07
N VAL A 33 -1.58 -1.98 -4.03
CA VAL A 33 -1.48 -3.00 -2.99
C VAL A 33 -2.88 -3.41 -2.56
N THR A 34 -3.10 -4.72 -2.47
CA THR A 34 -4.35 -5.31 -2.00
C THR A 34 -4.16 -5.87 -0.61
N VAL A 35 -4.90 -5.38 0.36
CA VAL A 35 -4.78 -5.75 1.78
C VAL A 35 -6.13 -6.15 2.36
N PRO A 36 -6.17 -6.89 3.48
CA PRO A 36 -7.41 -7.12 4.20
C PRO A 36 -8.06 -5.80 4.64
N ILE A 37 -9.39 -5.72 4.62
CA ILE A 37 -10.18 -4.54 5.04
C ILE A 37 -9.91 -4.11 6.49
N ALA A 38 -9.42 -5.04 7.32
CA ALA A 38 -9.03 -4.76 8.70
C ALA A 38 -7.74 -3.92 8.82
N TYR A 39 -6.97 -3.76 7.74
CA TYR A 39 -5.73 -2.99 7.76
C TYR A 39 -6.07 -1.50 7.61
N CYS A 40 -5.65 -0.69 8.59
CA CYS A 40 -5.74 0.76 8.48
C CYS A 40 -4.67 1.30 7.50
N SER A 41 -4.93 2.49 6.94
CA SER A 41 -4.03 3.18 6.01
C SER A 41 -2.59 3.25 6.53
N ASP A 42 -2.39 3.56 7.81
CA ASP A 42 -1.06 3.68 8.43
C ASP A 42 -0.26 2.38 8.36
N ARG A 43 -0.94 1.24 8.52
CA ARG A 43 -0.31 -0.08 8.38
C ARG A 43 0.12 -0.31 6.93
N VAL A 44 -0.77 -0.03 5.99
CA VAL A 44 -0.48 -0.17 4.54
C VAL A 44 0.69 0.72 4.13
N THR A 45 0.72 1.98 4.60
CA THR A 45 1.84 2.91 4.33
C THR A 45 3.17 2.36 4.84
N ARG A 46 3.19 1.76 6.04
CA ARG A 46 4.40 1.14 6.60
C ARG A 46 4.86 -0.07 5.80
N GLU A 47 3.93 -0.90 5.33
CA GLU A 47 4.24 -2.07 4.50
C GLU A 47 4.80 -1.64 3.13
N VAL A 48 4.19 -0.64 2.48
CA VAL A 48 4.73 -0.04 1.24
C VAL A 48 6.12 0.54 1.46
N ALA A 49 6.34 1.27 2.56
CA ALA A 49 7.65 1.83 2.89
C ALA A 49 8.71 0.74 3.12
N ALA A 50 8.35 -0.33 3.83
CA ALA A 50 9.25 -1.45 4.09
C ALA A 50 9.61 -2.17 2.78
N TRP A 51 8.63 -2.38 1.90
CA TRP A 51 8.86 -2.94 0.58
C TRP A 51 9.78 -2.05 -0.27
N LEU A 52 9.53 -0.74 -0.33
CA LEU A 52 10.40 0.22 -1.02
C LEU A 52 11.85 0.17 -0.49
N ARG A 53 12.03 0.08 0.84
CA ARG A 53 13.37 -0.08 1.45
C ARG A 53 14.03 -1.40 1.09
N SER A 54 13.26 -2.48 0.97
CA SER A 54 13.79 -3.78 0.51
C SER A 54 14.30 -3.73 -0.94
N GLN A 55 13.79 -2.80 -1.76
CA GLN A 55 14.29 -2.54 -3.12
C GLN A 55 15.56 -1.66 -3.12
N GLY A 56 16.11 -1.32 -1.95
CA GLY A 56 17.29 -0.47 -1.81
C GLY A 56 17.00 1.02 -1.83
N SER A 57 15.72 1.43 -1.85
CA SER A 57 15.37 2.85 -1.83
C SER A 57 15.32 3.43 -0.40
N THR A 58 15.57 4.73 -0.27
CA THR A 58 15.28 5.48 0.95
C THR A 58 13.99 6.26 0.77
N VAL A 59 13.04 6.13 1.71
CA VAL A 59 11.72 6.76 1.66
C VAL A 59 11.26 7.18 3.06
N GLN A 60 10.65 8.36 3.17
CA GLN A 60 9.96 8.80 4.39
C GLN A 60 8.48 8.43 4.31
N LEU A 61 7.86 8.11 5.45
CA LEU A 61 6.43 7.76 5.46
C LEU A 61 5.55 8.92 5.00
N ALA A 62 5.96 10.16 5.27
CA ALA A 62 5.25 11.38 4.88
C ALA A 62 5.23 11.58 3.35
N ASP A 63 6.17 10.97 2.62
CA ASP A 63 6.27 11.05 1.16
C ASP A 63 5.41 10.00 0.45
N ILE A 64 4.76 9.10 1.20
CA ILE A 64 3.93 8.03 0.67
C ILE A 64 2.46 8.44 0.79
N HIS A 65 1.80 8.53 -0.35
CA HIS A 65 0.38 8.84 -0.45
C HIS A 65 -0.40 7.61 -0.87
N LEU A 66 -1.35 7.18 -0.04
CA LEU A 66 -2.30 6.14 -0.36
C LEU A 66 -3.59 6.75 -0.92
N ILE A 67 -4.12 6.14 -1.96
CA ILE A 67 -5.37 6.50 -2.62
C ILE A 67 -6.22 5.24 -2.62
N LEU A 68 -7.42 5.31 -2.02
CA LEU A 68 -8.37 4.20 -2.09
C LEU A 68 -8.74 3.99 -3.56
N ALA A 69 -8.39 2.84 -4.15
CA ALA A 69 -8.71 2.59 -5.54
C ALA A 69 -10.23 2.35 -5.65
N PRO A 70 -10.97 3.14 -6.46
CA PRO A 70 -12.44 3.10 -6.49
C PRO A 70 -13.06 1.78 -7.02
N ASN A 71 -12.24 0.74 -7.29
CA ASN A 71 -12.70 -0.58 -7.70
C ASN A 71 -12.68 -1.64 -6.58
N ALA A 72 -12.27 -1.28 -5.36
CA ALA A 72 -12.20 -2.19 -4.21
C ALA A 72 -13.55 -2.66 -3.62
N GLY A 73 -14.66 -2.52 -4.37
CA GLY A 73 -16.00 -2.81 -3.88
C GLY A 73 -17.04 -3.18 -4.94
N LYS A 74 -16.67 -3.40 -6.22
CA LYS A 74 -17.59 -4.00 -7.18
C LYS A 74 -17.50 -5.51 -7.13
N ALA A 75 -18.28 -6.10 -6.23
CA ALA A 75 -18.87 -7.40 -6.48
C ALA A 75 -19.84 -7.24 -7.67
N VAL A 76 -19.65 -8.10 -8.69
CA VAL A 76 -20.61 -8.52 -9.73
C VAL A 76 -21.40 -7.42 -10.44
#